data_AF-A0A4D6EWG6-F1
#
_entry.id   AF-A0A4D6EWG6-F1
#
_cell.length_a   1.000
_cell.length_b   1.000
_cell.length_c   1.000
_cell.angle_alpha   90.00
_cell.angle_beta   90.00
_cell.angle_gamma   90.00
#
_symmetry.space_group_name_H-M   'P 1'
#
loop_
_entity.id
_entity.type
_entity.pdbx_description
1 polymer ?
#
loop_
_entity_poly.entity_id
_entity_poly.type
_entity_poly.pdbx_seq_one_letter_code
_entity_poly.pdbx_strand_id
1 'polypeptide(L)'
;QAETALTETETETETETETETETETETETATVEPARIVEQEKPTESFFARLKRSLSRTKANIGAGFFGLFKGKKIDDDLFEELEEQLLIADVGMDTTSKIIANLTAKASRQQLRDGEALYGL
;
A
#
# COMPACT_ATOMS: atom_id res chain seq x y z
N GLN A 1 40.17 -36.99 -16.96
CA GLN A 1 41.56 -36.97 -16.46
C GLN A 1 41.96 -35.50 -16.40
N ALA A 2 42.36 -34.86 -15.30
CA ALA A 2 42.75 -35.23 -13.92
C ALA A 2 41.85 -34.45 -12.93
N GLU A 3 41.46 -34.88 -11.72
CA GLU A 3 42.11 -35.58 -10.59
C GLU A 3 42.95 -34.67 -9.68
N THR A 4 42.39 -34.41 -8.48
CA THR A 4 43.05 -34.15 -7.16
C THR A 4 43.91 -32.88 -7.02
N ALA A 5 44.04 -32.18 -5.89
CA ALA A 5 43.81 -32.46 -4.47
C ALA A 5 43.46 -31.09 -3.80
N LEU A 6 42.67 -30.99 -2.72
CA LEU A 6 43.06 -31.27 -1.33
C LEU A 6 44.45 -30.64 -1.03
N THR A 7 44.66 -29.76 -0.05
CA THR A 7 44.24 -29.81 1.34
C THR A 7 44.68 -28.53 2.04
N GLU A 8 43.93 -28.16 3.09
CA GLU A 8 44.37 -27.83 4.47
C GLU A 8 45.52 -26.80 4.61
N THR A 9 45.44 -25.85 5.52
CA THR A 9 45.58 -26.08 6.97
C THR A 9 45.40 -24.71 7.62
N GLU A 10 44.42 -24.56 8.52
CA GLU A 10 44.59 -24.70 9.97
C GLU A 10 45.14 -23.39 10.59
N THR A 11 44.38 -22.70 11.44
CA THR A 11 44.28 -22.97 12.90
C THR A 11 44.81 -21.68 13.58
N GLU A 12 44.31 -21.15 14.68
CA GLU A 12 43.88 -21.68 15.98
C GLU A 12 43.13 -20.47 16.63
N THR A 13 41.95 -20.62 17.24
CA THR A 13 41.79 -20.90 18.69
C THR A 13 41.72 -19.59 19.50
N GLU A 14 40.88 -19.40 20.51
CA GLU A 14 40.43 -20.24 21.64
C GLU A 14 39.05 -19.64 22.06
N THR A 15 37.98 -20.43 22.33
CA THR A 15 37.68 -21.09 23.62
C THR A 15 37.13 -20.05 24.62
N GLU A 16 36.02 -20.23 25.34
CA GLU A 16 35.50 -21.31 26.20
C GLU A 16 34.00 -20.94 26.45
N THR A 17 33.03 -21.86 26.42
CA THR A 17 32.51 -22.64 27.59
C THR A 17 31.76 -21.71 28.58
N GLU A 18 30.51 -21.90 28.99
CA GLU A 18 29.86 -23.03 29.68
C GLU A 18 28.36 -22.64 29.78
N THR A 19 27.41 -23.47 29.35
CA THR A 19 26.57 -24.32 30.22
C THR A 19 26.02 -23.62 31.46
N GLU A 20 24.70 -23.38 31.53
CA GLU A 20 23.89 -23.93 32.62
C GLU A 20 22.39 -23.86 32.30
N THR A 21 21.81 -25.05 32.32
CA THR A 21 20.39 -25.30 32.50
C THR A 21 20.09 -25.10 33.97
N GLU A 22 19.12 -24.25 34.32
CA GLU A 22 18.36 -24.48 35.54
C GLU A 22 16.89 -24.12 35.33
N THR A 23 16.10 -25.19 35.36
CA THR A 23 14.67 -25.16 35.59
C THR A 23 14.48 -24.86 37.06
N GLU A 24 13.81 -23.76 37.39
CA GLU A 24 13.16 -23.66 38.69
C GLU A 24 11.71 -23.20 38.50
N THR A 25 10.84 -24.17 38.73
CA THR A 25 9.42 -23.99 38.94
C THR A 25 9.25 -23.40 40.33
N GLU A 26 8.88 -22.13 40.44
CA GLU A 26 8.32 -21.60 41.67
C GLU A 26 6.94 -21.03 41.39
N THR A 27 5.95 -21.81 41.83
CA THR A 27 4.58 -21.38 41.99
C THR A 27 4.54 -20.50 43.23
N GLU A 28 4.51 -19.18 43.05
CA GLU A 28 4.12 -18.26 44.12
C GLU A 28 2.88 -17.45 43.70
N THR A 29 1.76 -17.87 44.25
CA THR A 29 0.48 -17.17 44.22
C THR A 29 0.61 -15.83 44.96
N ALA A 30 0.66 -14.73 44.23
CA ALA A 30 0.48 -13.39 44.79
C ALA A 30 -0.39 -12.52 43.87
N THR A 31 -1.67 -12.44 44.26
CA THR A 31 -2.57 -11.29 44.03
C THR A 31 -2.81 -10.88 42.58
N VAL A 32 -3.85 -11.47 41.99
CA VAL A 32 -4.48 -10.96 40.76
C VAL A 32 -5.17 -9.64 41.13
N GLU A 33 -4.45 -8.51 41.02
CA GLU A 33 -5.11 -7.22 40.85
C GLU A 33 -6.00 -7.35 39.59
N PRO A 34 -7.28 -6.96 39.64
CA PRO A 34 -8.12 -7.04 38.47
C PRO A 34 -7.48 -6.14 37.42
N ALA A 35 -6.91 -6.75 36.38
CA ALA A 35 -6.47 -6.08 35.18
C ALA A 35 -7.60 -5.15 34.77
N ARG A 36 -7.39 -3.85 34.95
CA ARG A 36 -8.34 -2.81 34.57
C ARG A 36 -8.60 -3.05 33.10
N ILE A 37 -9.75 -3.65 32.80
CA ILE A 37 -10.23 -3.80 31.43
C ILE A 37 -10.44 -2.36 30.99
N VAL A 38 -9.46 -1.78 30.31
CA VAL A 38 -9.67 -0.59 29.52
C VAL A 38 -10.65 -1.06 28.46
N GLU A 39 -11.93 -0.80 28.71
CA GLU A 39 -12.99 -0.97 27.74
C GLU A 39 -12.58 -0.12 26.54
N GLN A 40 -11.93 -0.76 25.57
CA GLN A 40 -11.63 -0.13 24.31
C GLN A 40 -12.99 0.25 23.75
N GLU A 41 -13.30 1.55 23.73
CA GLU A 41 -14.46 2.07 23.04
C GLU A 41 -14.42 1.48 21.63
N LYS A 42 -15.34 0.54 21.36
CA LYS A 42 -15.45 -0.07 20.04
C LYS A 42 -15.56 1.09 19.05
N PRO A 43 -14.68 1.19 18.04
CA PRO A 43 -14.74 2.30 17.11
C PRO A 43 -16.13 2.30 16.47
N THR A 44 -16.96 3.28 16.83
CA THR A 44 -18.32 3.52 16.31
C THR A 44 -18.32 3.95 14.86
N GLU A 45 -17.13 4.06 14.25
CA GLU A 45 -16.97 4.36 12.85
C GLU A 45 -17.70 3.35 11.97
N SER A 46 -18.63 3.89 11.20
CA SER A 46 -19.28 3.23 10.07
C SER A 46 -18.25 2.59 9.13
N PHE A 47 -18.63 1.46 8.52
CA PHE A 47 -17.81 0.75 7.54
C PHE A 47 -17.24 1.68 6.45
N PHE A 48 -18.04 2.63 5.97
CA PHE A 48 -17.59 3.60 4.97
C PHE A 48 -16.51 4.55 5.50
N ALA A 49 -16.56 4.95 6.77
CA ALA A 49 -15.52 5.77 7.39
C ALA A 49 -14.19 4.99 7.46
N ARG A 50 -14.24 3.70 7.80
CA ARG A 50 -13.08 2.81 7.81
C ARG A 50 -12.49 2.63 6.41
N LEU A 51 -13.34 2.43 5.39
CA LEU A 51 -12.91 2.32 3.99
C LEU A 51 -12.29 3.62 3.46
N LYS A 52 -12.89 4.77 3.76
CA LYS A 52 -12.34 6.07 3.39
C LYS A 52 -10.98 6.31 4.05
N ARG A 53 -10.81 5.88 5.31
CA ARG A 53 -9.53 5.95 6.02
C ARG A 53 -8.48 5.07 5.36
N SER A 54 -8.80 3.82 5.04
CA SER A 54 -7.85 2.89 4.41
C SER A 54 -7.45 3.36 3.00
N LEU A 55 -8.36 3.99 2.25
CA LEU A 55 -8.08 4.53 0.92
C LEU A 55 -7.51 5.95 0.91
N SER A 56 -7.31 6.59 2.08
CA SER A 56 -6.88 7.99 2.16
C SER A 56 -5.53 8.23 1.46
N ARG A 57 -4.59 7.29 1.59
CA ARG A 57 -3.26 7.35 0.96
C ARG A 57 -3.37 7.26 -0.57
N THR A 58 -4.16 6.31 -1.07
CA THR A 58 -4.42 6.16 -2.51
C THR A 58 -5.11 7.40 -3.05
N LYS A 59 -6.13 7.92 -2.37
CA LYS A 59 -6.81 9.15 -2.76
C LYS A 59 -5.86 10.35 -2.77
N ALA A 60 -4.95 10.47 -1.81
CA ALA A 60 -3.99 11.56 -1.80
C ALA A 60 -3.01 11.48 -2.98
N ASN A 61 -2.42 10.30 -3.21
CA ASN A 61 -1.44 10.11 -4.28
C ASN A 61 -2.05 10.20 -5.68
N ILE A 62 -3.18 9.52 -5.90
CA ILE A 62 -3.86 9.48 -7.19
C ILE A 62 -4.67 10.76 -7.43
N GLY A 63 -5.42 11.22 -6.42
CA GLY A 63 -6.27 12.39 -6.54
C GLY A 63 -5.49 13.70 -6.71
N ALA A 64 -4.34 13.86 -6.04
CA ALA A 64 -3.47 15.02 -6.28
C ALA A 64 -2.80 14.96 -7.66
N GLY A 65 -2.42 13.78 -8.12
CA GLY A 65 -1.87 13.57 -9.47
C GLY A 65 -2.86 13.94 -10.57
N PHE A 66 -4.09 13.40 -10.47
CA PHE A 66 -5.15 13.70 -11.43
C PHE A 66 -5.61 15.15 -11.40
N PHE A 67 -5.70 15.78 -10.22
CA PHE A 67 -6.03 17.21 -10.16
C PHE A 67 -4.98 18.06 -10.88
N GLY A 68 -3.69 17.72 -10.75
CA GLY A 68 -2.61 18.38 -11.49
C GLY A 68 -2.69 18.14 -13.00
N LEU A 69 -3.06 16.93 -13.42
CA LEU A 69 -3.22 16.56 -14.82
C LEU A 69 -4.28 17.42 -15.53
N PHE A 70 -5.45 17.58 -14.89
CA PHE A 70 -6.59 18.28 -15.49
C PHE A 70 -6.52 19.81 -15.41
N LYS A 71 -5.72 20.34 -14.48
CA LYS A 71 -5.66 21.78 -14.19
C LYS A 71 -5.17 22.59 -15.39
N GLY A 72 -6.03 23.47 -15.90
CA GLY A 72 -5.71 24.38 -17.01
C GLY A 72 -5.48 23.70 -18.36
N LYS A 73 -5.77 22.39 -18.49
CA LYS A 73 -5.73 21.66 -19.76
C LYS A 73 -7.09 21.68 -20.43
N LYS A 74 -7.10 21.64 -21.76
CA LYS A 74 -8.32 21.42 -22.54
C LYS A 74 -8.60 19.93 -22.62
N ILE A 75 -9.85 19.60 -22.89
CA ILE A 75 -10.24 18.21 -23.17
C ILE A 75 -9.86 17.89 -24.62
N ASP A 76 -8.77 17.18 -24.79
CA ASP A 76 -8.22 16.67 -26.05
C ASP A 76 -7.70 15.23 -25.90
N ASP A 77 -7.26 14.64 -26.99
CA ASP A 77 -6.77 13.25 -27.02
C ASP A 77 -5.49 13.10 -26.17
N ASP A 78 -4.58 14.09 -26.24
CA ASP A 78 -3.34 14.12 -25.44
C ASP A 78 -3.63 14.03 -23.93
N LEU A 79 -4.65 14.74 -23.44
CA LEU A 79 -5.08 14.64 -22.04
C LEU A 79 -5.55 13.23 -21.67
N PHE A 80 -6.31 12.58 -22.54
CA PHE A 80 -6.82 11.23 -22.29
C PHE A 80 -5.71 10.17 -22.36
N GLU A 81 -4.72 10.33 -23.24
CA GLU A 81 -3.53 9.48 -23.28
C GLU A 81 -2.73 9.57 -21.97
N GLU A 82 -2.45 10.79 -21.48
CA GLU A 82 -1.72 10.96 -20.22
C GLU A 82 -2.52 10.43 -19.01
N LEU A 83 -3.86 10.55 -19.04
CA LEU A 83 -4.73 9.93 -18.05
C LEU A 83 -4.67 8.39 -18.11
N GLU A 84 -4.67 7.81 -19.31
CA GLU A 84 -4.53 6.37 -19.52
C GLU A 84 -3.21 5.85 -18.96
N GLU A 85 -2.09 6.51 -19.26
CA GLU A 85 -0.78 6.18 -18.70
C GLU A 85 -0.79 6.17 -17.16
N GLN A 86 -1.36 7.21 -16.54
CA GLN A 86 -1.46 7.29 -15.08
C GLN A 86 -2.33 6.18 -14.48
N LEU A 87 -3.44 5.83 -15.14
CA LEU A 87 -4.30 4.73 -14.69
C LEU A 87 -3.58 3.37 -14.77
N LEU A 88 -2.75 3.16 -15.80
CA LEU A 88 -1.95 1.94 -15.94
C LEU A 88 -0.88 1.84 -14.84
N ILE A 89 -0.22 2.96 -14.48
CA ILE A 89 0.74 3.01 -13.35
C ILE A 89 0.05 2.74 -12.01
N ALA A 90 -1.23 3.12 -11.88
CA ALA A 90 -2.02 2.94 -10.68
C ALA A 90 -2.60 1.52 -10.51
N ASP A 91 -2.08 0.52 -11.24
CA ASP A 91 -2.51 -0.87 -11.19
C ASP A 91 -4.00 -1.10 -11.58
N VAL A 92 -4.57 -0.25 -12.44
CA VAL A 92 -5.97 -0.41 -12.91
C VAL A 92 -6.09 -1.49 -14.00
N GLY A 93 -5.05 -1.63 -14.83
CA GLY A 93 -4.98 -2.60 -15.92
C GLY A 93 -5.64 -2.13 -17.23
N MET A 94 -5.18 -2.70 -18.35
CA MET A 94 -5.52 -2.26 -19.72
C MET A 94 -7.04 -2.22 -19.99
N ASP A 95 -7.74 -3.34 -19.81
CA ASP A 95 -9.17 -3.45 -20.13
C ASP A 95 -10.03 -2.48 -19.32
N THR A 96 -9.68 -2.26 -18.06
CA THR A 96 -10.43 -1.37 -17.17
C THR A 96 -10.15 0.07 -17.51
N THR A 97 -8.89 0.43 -17.75
CA THR A 97 -8.48 1.77 -18.17
C THR A 97 -9.18 2.17 -19.47
N SER A 98 -9.14 1.34 -20.51
CA SER A 98 -9.80 1.66 -21.79
C SER A 98 -11.31 1.87 -21.62
N LYS A 99 -11.97 1.09 -20.74
CA LYS A 99 -13.39 1.31 -20.40
C LYS A 99 -13.61 2.63 -19.68
N ILE A 100 -12.74 3.01 -18.74
CA ILE A 100 -12.83 4.28 -18.01
C ILE A 100 -12.70 5.45 -18.98
N ILE A 101 -11.66 5.45 -19.83
CA ILE A 101 -11.43 6.50 -20.82
C ILE A 101 -12.62 6.63 -21.76
N ALA A 102 -13.08 5.53 -22.37
CA ALA A 102 -14.23 5.57 -23.28
C ALA A 102 -15.50 6.15 -22.62
N ASN A 103 -15.78 5.77 -21.37
CA ASN A 103 -16.92 6.31 -20.63
C ASN A 103 -16.74 7.79 -20.30
N LEU A 104 -15.54 8.21 -19.92
CA LEU A 104 -15.23 9.60 -19.58
C LEU A 104 -15.36 10.51 -20.82
N THR A 105 -14.78 10.10 -21.94
CA THR A 105 -14.89 10.82 -23.23
C THR A 105 -16.34 10.93 -23.69
N ALA A 106 -17.12 9.85 -23.58
CA ALA A 106 -18.54 9.87 -23.93
C ALA A 106 -19.34 10.84 -23.03
N LYS A 107 -19.09 10.85 -21.72
CA LYS A 107 -19.72 11.78 -20.78
C LYS A 107 -19.33 13.23 -21.05
N ALA A 108 -18.05 13.50 -21.29
CA ALA A 108 -17.53 14.82 -21.59
C ALA A 108 -18.14 15.40 -22.87
N SER A 109 -18.21 14.59 -23.93
CA SER A 109 -18.85 14.94 -25.20
C SER A 109 -20.33 15.23 -25.02
N ARG A 110 -21.06 14.36 -24.29
CA ARG A 110 -22.49 14.54 -24.01
C ARG A 110 -22.79 15.84 -23.25
N GLN A 111 -21.89 16.26 -22.37
CA GLN A 111 -22.02 17.47 -21.56
C GLN A 111 -21.32 18.69 -22.16
N GLN A 112 -20.72 18.54 -23.36
CA GLN A 112 -20.01 19.61 -24.08
C GLN A 112 -18.94 20.31 -23.22
N LEU A 113 -18.27 19.53 -22.35
CA LEU A 113 -17.20 20.04 -21.52
C LEU A 113 -16.00 20.43 -22.39
N ARG A 114 -15.36 21.53 -22.04
CA ARG A 114 -14.16 22.04 -22.74
C ARG A 114 -12.93 22.15 -21.85
N ASP A 115 -13.15 22.14 -20.55
CA ASP A 115 -12.12 22.35 -19.54
C ASP A 115 -11.83 21.05 -18.81
N GLY A 116 -10.55 20.73 -18.66
CA GLY A 116 -10.09 19.49 -18.05
C GLY A 116 -10.56 19.34 -16.61
N GLU A 117 -10.61 20.44 -15.84
CA GLU A 117 -11.05 20.41 -14.44
C GLU A 117 -12.49 19.90 -14.28
N ALA A 118 -13.35 20.14 -15.28
CA ALA A 118 -14.73 19.67 -15.28
C ALA A 118 -14.84 18.14 -15.36
N LEU A 119 -13.80 17.44 -15.83
CA LEU A 119 -13.79 15.97 -15.88
C LEU A 119 -13.73 15.32 -14.49
N TYR A 120 -13.17 16.00 -13.49
CA TYR A 120 -12.97 15.44 -12.16
C TYR A 120 -14.28 15.15 -11.42
N GLY A 121 -15.38 15.83 -11.80
CA GLY A 121 -16.69 15.70 -11.16
C GLY A 121 -17.68 14.74 -11.83
N LEU A 122 -17.30 14.08 -12.93
CA LEU A 122 -18.16 13.22 -13.76
C LEU A 122 -18.38 11.79 -13.23
#